data_AF-A0A4Y7PEA4-F1
#
_entry.id   AF-A0A4Y7PEA4-F1
#
_cell.length_a   1.000
_cell.length_b   1.000
_cell.length_c   1.000
_cell.angle_alpha   90.00
_cell.angle_beta   90.00
_cell.angle_gamma   90.00
#
_symmetry.space_group_name_H-M   'P 1'
#
loop_
_entity.id
_entity.type
_entity.pdbx_description
1 polymer ?
#
loop_
_entity_poly.entity_id
_entity_poly.type
_entity_poly.pdbx_seq_one_letter_code
_entity_poly.pdbx_strand_id
1 'polypeptide(L)'
;MPKISSVMGGYSLEILLSLLHRATKCGGKMDEYEIWDFPLQFENDSDNVQFLFKSMKHLRSCKEALDCVRTHLERRIISVQKECIPLAFQDGVKHLPDEILMCIFEFGHQATSSTKFSFDVSHVCRRFRDIALVTPRLWARLHGNAKSAMPMRPELVELLKSRFKQEDVEAIVSIRSLNHFNHYYHERCVIEMASEYSHRWSYLQIDGAIPASPLFPTMPTLS
;
A
#
# COMPACT_ATOMS: atom_id res chain seq x y z
N MET A 1 25.83 14.09 -12.80
CA MET A 1 25.84 12.84 -13.59
C MET A 1 27.02 12.89 -14.55
N PRO A 2 27.92 11.89 -14.56
CA PRO A 2 29.00 11.85 -15.55
C PRO A 2 28.43 11.72 -16.97
N LYS A 3 28.92 12.54 -17.90
CA LYS A 3 28.53 12.46 -19.31
C LYS A 3 29.08 11.16 -19.88
N ILE A 4 28.20 10.28 -20.37
CA ILE A 4 28.53 9.00 -21.03
C ILE A 4 29.53 9.21 -22.19
N SER A 5 29.53 10.39 -22.80
CA SER A 5 30.45 10.79 -23.87
C SER A 5 31.94 10.88 -23.46
N SER A 6 32.27 10.90 -22.16
CA SER A 6 33.65 11.04 -21.68
C SER A 6 34.45 9.73 -21.70
N VAL A 7 33.76 8.58 -21.71
CA VAL A 7 34.39 7.26 -21.46
C VAL A 7 34.47 6.38 -22.71
N MET A 8 33.59 6.60 -23.70
CA MET A 8 33.63 5.85 -24.98
C MET A 8 34.33 6.66 -26.07
N GLY A 9 35.45 6.16 -26.59
CA GLY A 9 36.01 6.66 -27.84
C GLY A 9 35.01 6.48 -28.99
N GLY A 10 34.97 7.42 -29.94
CA GLY A 10 33.95 7.49 -31.00
C GLY A 10 33.76 6.19 -31.79
N TYR A 11 34.83 5.41 -31.99
CA TYR A 11 34.78 4.12 -32.67
C TYR A 11 33.94 3.06 -31.92
N SER A 12 33.97 3.05 -30.58
CA SER A 12 33.17 2.10 -29.79
C SER A 12 31.66 2.42 -29.87
N LEU A 13 31.29 3.69 -30.05
CA LEU A 13 29.91 4.11 -30.20
C LEU A 13 29.33 3.67 -31.54
N GLU A 14 30.09 3.81 -32.63
CA GLU A 14 29.69 3.36 -33.97
C GLU A 14 29.47 1.83 -34.03
N ILE A 15 30.34 1.06 -33.38
CA ILE A 15 30.16 -0.40 -33.26
C ILE A 15 28.87 -0.71 -32.49
N LEU A 16 28.63 -0.04 -31.37
CA LEU A 16 27.41 -0.24 -30.59
C LEU A 16 26.15 0.14 -31.38
N LEU A 17 26.18 1.26 -32.10
CA LEU A 17 25.06 1.71 -32.93
C LEU A 17 24.77 0.75 -34.08
N SER A 18 25.81 0.25 -34.76
CA SER A 18 25.63 -0.75 -35.83
C SER A 18 25.07 -2.07 -35.29
N LEU A 19 25.54 -2.53 -34.12
CA LEU A 19 25.00 -3.72 -33.43
C LEU A 19 23.53 -3.52 -33.05
N LEU A 20 23.20 -2.39 -32.43
CA LEU A 20 21.82 -2.06 -32.06
C LEU A 20 20.92 -1.94 -33.30
N HIS A 21 21.42 -1.37 -34.40
CA HIS A 21 20.68 -1.26 -35.65
C HIS A 21 20.38 -2.64 -36.25
N ARG A 22 21.37 -3.54 -36.28
CA ARG A 22 21.15 -4.94 -36.70
C ARG A 22 20.16 -5.66 -35.77
N ALA A 23 20.32 -5.51 -34.45
CA ALA A 23 19.42 -6.14 -33.47
C ALA A 23 17.98 -5.68 -33.68
N THR A 24 17.79 -4.39 -33.96
CA THR A 24 16.49 -3.81 -34.29
C THR A 24 15.92 -4.41 -35.58
N LYS A 25 16.74 -4.55 -36.64
CA LYS A 25 16.34 -5.13 -37.92
C LYS A 25 15.90 -6.60 -37.80
N CYS A 26 16.50 -7.36 -36.88
CA CYS A 26 16.16 -8.75 -36.61
C CYS A 26 15.06 -8.92 -35.54
N GLY A 27 14.33 -7.85 -35.17
CA GLY A 27 13.26 -7.90 -34.19
C GLY A 27 13.72 -8.31 -32.78
N GLY A 28 14.98 -8.00 -32.44
CA GLY A 28 15.60 -8.35 -31.16
C GLY A 28 16.07 -9.80 -31.05
N LYS A 29 15.91 -10.62 -32.10
CA LYS A 29 16.43 -12.00 -32.15
C LYS A 29 17.76 -11.99 -32.89
N MET A 30 18.85 -12.13 -32.18
CA MET A 30 20.16 -12.41 -32.76
C MET A 30 20.59 -13.80 -32.31
N ASP A 31 21.03 -14.63 -33.24
CA ASP A 31 21.71 -15.88 -32.88
C ASP A 31 23.12 -15.57 -32.34
N GLU A 32 23.69 -16.47 -31.55
CA GLU A 32 24.98 -16.27 -30.88
C GLU A 32 26.16 -16.10 -31.87
N TYR A 33 26.00 -16.57 -33.11
CA TYR A 33 26.99 -16.59 -34.18
C TYR A 33 26.95 -15.33 -35.06
N GLU A 34 25.77 -14.72 -35.28
CA GLU A 34 25.61 -13.48 -36.07
C GLU A 34 26.14 -12.22 -35.37
N ILE A 35 26.36 -12.30 -34.06
CA ILE A 35 26.76 -11.14 -33.26
C ILE A 35 28.21 -10.74 -33.57
N TRP A 36 29.08 -11.73 -33.82
CA TRP A 36 30.54 -11.55 -33.80
C TRP A 36 31.25 -11.81 -35.12
N ASP A 37 30.54 -11.74 -36.26
CA ASP A 37 31.11 -11.99 -37.57
C ASP A 37 32.07 -10.86 -37.99
N PHE A 38 33.26 -10.86 -37.37
CA PHE A 38 34.39 -10.03 -37.72
C PHE A 38 35.21 -10.80 -38.75
N PRO A 39 35.42 -10.25 -39.95
CA PRO A 39 36.33 -10.87 -40.93
C PRO A 39 37.75 -10.81 -40.37
N LEU A 40 38.17 -11.89 -39.71
CA LEU A 40 39.52 -12.09 -39.20
C LEU A 40 40.39 -12.65 -40.33
N GLN A 41 40.81 -11.80 -41.27
CA GLN A 41 41.88 -12.13 -42.21
C GLN A 41 43.15 -11.42 -41.74
N PHE A 42 44.17 -12.17 -41.33
CA PHE A 42 45.45 -11.61 -40.92
C PHE A 42 46.63 -12.35 -41.54
N GLU A 43 47.65 -11.61 -41.96
CA GLU A 43 48.84 -12.12 -42.65
C GLU A 43 50.09 -12.25 -41.74
N ASN A 44 50.05 -11.83 -40.46
CA ASN A 44 51.24 -11.81 -39.59
C ASN A 44 50.94 -12.06 -38.09
N ASP A 45 51.72 -12.94 -37.43
CA ASP A 45 51.43 -13.43 -36.06
C ASP A 45 51.60 -12.41 -34.94
N SER A 46 52.50 -11.43 -35.08
CA SER A 46 52.72 -10.43 -34.02
C SER A 46 51.61 -9.36 -33.98
N ASP A 47 51.11 -8.98 -35.17
CA ASP A 47 50.01 -8.02 -35.31
C ASP A 47 48.68 -8.60 -34.81
N ASN A 48 48.52 -9.93 -34.91
CA ASN A 48 47.36 -10.68 -34.41
C ASN A 48 47.13 -10.47 -32.92
N VAL A 49 48.19 -10.58 -32.11
CA VAL A 49 48.09 -10.50 -30.66
C VAL A 49 47.67 -9.11 -30.21
N GLN A 50 48.26 -8.05 -30.79
CA GLN A 50 47.90 -6.68 -30.46
C GLN A 50 46.48 -6.33 -30.91
N PHE A 51 46.06 -6.81 -32.09
CA PHE A 51 44.70 -6.63 -32.59
C PHE A 51 43.68 -7.30 -31.67
N LEU A 52 43.93 -8.54 -31.22
CA LEU A 52 43.07 -9.27 -30.30
C LEU A 52 42.95 -8.55 -28.95
N PHE A 53 44.06 -8.06 -28.37
CA PHE A 53 44.02 -7.27 -27.13
C PHE A 53 43.21 -5.99 -27.29
N LYS A 54 43.36 -5.28 -28.40
CA LYS A 54 42.59 -4.07 -28.69
C LYS A 54 41.11 -4.38 -28.82
N SER A 55 40.76 -5.43 -29.57
CA SER A 55 39.38 -5.90 -29.75
C SER A 55 38.75 -6.33 -28.42
N MET A 56 39.43 -7.12 -27.60
CA MET A 56 38.98 -7.49 -26.26
C MET A 56 38.72 -6.26 -25.38
N LYS A 57 39.59 -5.25 -25.43
CA LYS A 57 39.39 -4.00 -24.69
C LYS A 57 38.13 -3.26 -25.17
N HIS A 58 37.90 -3.17 -26.48
CA HIS A 58 36.69 -2.57 -27.05
C HIS A 58 35.43 -3.32 -26.63
N LEU A 59 35.43 -4.65 -26.70
CA LEU A 59 34.31 -5.49 -26.28
C LEU A 59 33.99 -5.31 -24.80
N ARG A 60 35.01 -5.23 -23.93
CA ARG A 60 34.82 -4.96 -22.51
C ARG A 60 34.18 -3.59 -22.27
N SER A 61 34.67 -2.54 -22.95
CA SER A 61 34.05 -1.21 -22.87
C SER A 61 32.62 -1.18 -23.40
N CYS A 62 32.32 -1.93 -24.47
CA CYS A 62 30.94 -2.06 -24.99
C CYS A 62 30.02 -2.75 -23.98
N LYS A 63 30.49 -3.83 -23.34
CA LYS A 63 29.76 -4.51 -22.26
C LYS A 63 29.47 -3.56 -21.10
N GLU A 64 30.48 -2.81 -20.63
CA GLU A 64 30.31 -1.83 -19.55
C GLU A 64 29.29 -0.73 -19.92
N ALA A 65 29.31 -0.26 -21.17
CA ALA A 65 28.32 0.69 -21.67
C ALA A 65 26.90 0.09 -21.70
N LEU A 66 26.75 -1.16 -22.15
CA LEU A 66 25.46 -1.88 -22.15
C LEU A 66 24.95 -2.10 -20.72
N ASP A 67 25.80 -2.50 -19.78
CA ASP A 67 25.43 -2.66 -18.37
C ASP A 67 24.99 -1.32 -17.76
N CYS A 68 25.63 -0.21 -18.15
CA CYS A 68 25.23 1.13 -17.75
C CYS A 68 23.84 1.51 -18.29
N VAL A 69 23.59 1.27 -19.59
CA VAL A 69 22.28 1.52 -20.23
C VAL A 69 21.20 0.66 -19.61
N ARG A 70 21.45 -0.64 -19.40
CA ARG A 70 20.55 -1.56 -18.71
C ARG A 70 20.16 -1.03 -17.33
N THR A 71 21.15 -0.68 -16.51
CA THR A 71 20.92 -0.14 -15.16
C THR A 71 20.07 1.14 -15.22
N HIS A 72 20.29 2.00 -16.21
CA HIS A 72 19.51 3.21 -16.38
C HIS A 72 18.05 2.93 -16.79
N LEU A 73 17.84 1.97 -17.70
CA LEU A 73 16.52 1.53 -18.13
C LEU A 73 15.74 0.90 -16.98
N GLU A 74 16.36 0.02 -16.18
CA GLU A 74 15.74 -0.57 -15.00
C GLU A 74 15.27 0.51 -14.01
N ARG A 75 16.10 1.52 -13.75
CA ARG A 75 15.72 2.66 -12.90
C ARG A 75 14.56 3.47 -13.49
N ARG A 76 14.54 3.68 -14.81
CA ARG A 76 13.46 4.39 -15.49
C ARG A 76 12.16 3.59 -15.48
N ILE A 77 12.20 2.28 -15.69
CA ILE A 77 11.05 1.39 -15.58
C ILE A 77 10.45 1.48 -14.18
N ILE A 78 11.27 1.32 -13.13
CA ILE A 78 10.81 1.44 -11.74
C ILE A 78 10.22 2.83 -11.47
N SER A 79 10.87 3.89 -11.97
CA SER A 79 10.38 5.26 -11.85
C SER A 79 9.02 5.43 -12.53
N VAL A 80 8.84 4.94 -13.75
CA VAL A 80 7.57 5.04 -14.48
C VAL A 80 6.50 4.20 -13.80
N GLN A 81 6.82 2.98 -13.37
CA GLN A 81 5.88 2.13 -12.62
C GLN A 81 5.37 2.80 -11.35
N LYS A 82 6.24 3.48 -10.60
CA LYS A 82 5.85 4.25 -9.40
C LYS A 82 4.82 5.35 -9.72
N GLU A 83 4.91 5.98 -10.88
CA GLU A 83 3.95 6.99 -11.33
C GLU A 83 2.68 6.36 -11.93
N CYS A 84 2.78 5.22 -12.61
CA CYS A 84 1.66 4.54 -13.25
C CYS A 84 0.76 3.79 -12.26
N ILE A 85 1.31 3.21 -11.19
CA ILE A 85 0.55 2.43 -10.21
C ILE A 85 -0.60 3.24 -9.58
N PRO A 86 -0.39 4.47 -9.07
CA PRO A 86 -1.47 5.29 -8.54
C PRO A 86 -2.57 5.58 -9.56
N LEU A 87 -2.19 5.83 -10.83
CA LEU A 87 -3.13 6.11 -11.91
C LEU A 87 -3.97 4.88 -12.25
N ALA A 88 -3.33 3.72 -12.41
CA ALA A 88 -4.01 2.45 -12.66
C ALA A 88 -4.93 2.06 -11.49
N PHE A 89 -4.49 2.30 -10.24
CA PHE A 89 -5.31 2.05 -9.06
C PHE A 89 -6.52 3.00 -9.00
N GLN A 90 -6.31 4.29 -9.25
CA GLN A 90 -7.40 5.26 -9.28
C GLN A 90 -8.42 4.91 -10.38
N ASP A 91 -7.94 4.49 -11.55
CA ASP A 91 -8.79 4.07 -12.65
C ASP A 91 -9.56 2.78 -12.31
N GLY A 92 -8.89 1.79 -11.73
CA GLY A 92 -9.51 0.55 -11.26
C GLY A 92 -10.61 0.84 -10.24
N VAL A 93 -10.34 1.63 -9.21
CA VAL A 93 -11.31 2.00 -8.18
C VAL A 93 -12.52 2.75 -8.76
N LYS A 94 -12.30 3.62 -9.77
CA LYS A 94 -13.39 4.32 -10.45
C LYS A 94 -14.33 3.37 -11.21
N HIS A 95 -13.80 2.29 -11.78
CA HIS A 95 -14.57 1.33 -12.59
C HIS A 95 -15.08 0.12 -11.83
N LEU A 96 -14.68 -0.10 -10.57
CA LEU A 96 -15.27 -1.13 -9.74
C LEU A 96 -16.79 -0.92 -9.61
N PRO A 97 -17.63 -1.96 -9.61
CA PRO A 97 -19.03 -1.86 -9.21
C PRO A 97 -19.17 -1.47 -7.73
N ASP A 98 -20.31 -0.87 -7.36
CA ASP A 98 -20.56 -0.43 -5.98
C ASP A 98 -20.58 -1.60 -5.00
N GLU A 99 -21.08 -2.78 -5.41
CA GLU A 99 -21.14 -3.99 -4.59
C GLU A 99 -19.74 -4.47 -4.21
N ILE A 100 -18.78 -4.38 -5.13
CA ILE A 100 -17.39 -4.78 -4.86
C ILE A 100 -16.73 -3.79 -3.89
N LEU A 101 -17.02 -2.49 -4.01
CA LEU A 101 -16.56 -1.49 -3.04
C LEU A 101 -17.17 -1.71 -1.66
N MET A 102 -18.46 -2.05 -1.57
CA MET A 102 -19.11 -2.43 -0.31
C MET A 102 -18.37 -3.60 0.35
N CYS A 103 -18.10 -4.67 -0.41
CA CYS A 103 -17.34 -5.81 0.10
C CYS A 103 -15.94 -5.41 0.60
N ILE A 104 -15.21 -4.60 -0.17
CA ILE A 104 -13.89 -4.10 0.25
C ILE A 104 -13.99 -3.30 1.55
N PHE A 105 -15.01 -2.45 1.70
CA PHE A 105 -15.21 -1.69 2.92
C PHE A 105 -15.55 -2.60 4.09
N GLU A 106 -16.39 -3.62 3.91
CA GLU A 106 -16.70 -4.59 4.96
C GLU A 106 -15.44 -5.35 5.41
N PHE A 107 -14.62 -5.84 4.48
CA PHE A 107 -13.35 -6.50 4.81
C PHE A 107 -12.38 -5.57 5.54
N GLY A 108 -12.26 -4.31 5.10
CA GLY A 108 -11.43 -3.32 5.79
C GLY A 108 -11.94 -2.96 7.19
N HIS A 109 -13.26 -2.90 7.36
CA HIS A 109 -13.88 -2.69 8.67
C HIS A 109 -13.65 -3.87 9.61
N GLN A 110 -13.74 -5.11 9.12
CA GLN A 110 -13.44 -6.31 9.90
C GLN A 110 -11.97 -6.42 10.29
N ALA A 111 -11.06 -6.01 9.41
CA ALA A 111 -9.62 -6.02 9.67
C ALA A 111 -9.16 -4.95 10.67
N THR A 112 -10.02 -4.00 11.02
CA THR A 112 -9.74 -2.95 12.01
C THR A 112 -10.63 -3.13 13.24
N SER A 113 -10.21 -2.66 14.40
CA SER A 113 -11.01 -2.72 15.63
C SER A 113 -11.80 -1.43 15.91
N SER A 114 -11.60 -0.39 15.09
CA SER A 114 -12.12 0.96 15.35
C SER A 114 -13.12 1.40 14.31
N THR A 115 -14.06 2.27 14.70
CA THR A 115 -14.99 2.95 13.78
C THR A 115 -14.31 3.94 12.84
N LYS A 116 -13.03 4.26 13.09
CA LYS A 116 -12.23 5.20 12.29
C LYS A 116 -12.22 4.80 10.81
N PHE A 117 -12.12 3.51 10.50
CA PHE A 117 -12.10 3.03 9.11
C PHE A 117 -13.35 3.49 8.34
N SER A 118 -14.53 3.34 8.93
CA SER A 118 -15.82 3.74 8.32
C SER A 118 -15.87 5.23 8.02
N PHE A 119 -15.34 6.06 8.93
CA PHE A 119 -15.21 7.50 8.69
C PHE A 119 -14.20 7.81 7.60
N ASP A 120 -13.01 7.23 7.67
CA ASP A 120 -11.93 7.45 6.71
C ASP A 120 -12.41 7.13 5.29
N VAL A 121 -13.06 5.97 5.06
CA VAL A 121 -13.60 5.63 3.73
C VAL A 121 -14.72 6.57 3.29
N SER A 122 -15.62 6.97 4.19
CA SER A 122 -16.72 7.92 3.87
C SER A 122 -16.25 9.33 3.53
N HIS A 123 -14.99 9.67 3.85
CA HIS A 123 -14.39 10.97 3.59
C HIS A 123 -13.50 11.02 2.34
N VAL A 124 -13.25 9.89 1.66
CA VAL A 124 -12.40 9.86 0.46
C VAL A 124 -13.02 10.65 -0.70
N CYS A 125 -14.26 10.34 -1.07
CA CYS A 125 -14.98 11.02 -2.15
C CYS A 125 -16.50 10.85 -1.99
N ARG A 126 -17.32 11.52 -2.84
CA ARG A 126 -18.79 11.43 -2.77
C ARG A 126 -19.28 9.99 -2.96
N ARG A 127 -18.78 9.29 -3.98
CA ARG A 127 -19.17 7.89 -4.24
C ARG A 127 -18.87 6.97 -3.06
N PHE A 128 -17.68 7.10 -2.47
CA PHE A 128 -17.30 6.32 -1.29
C PHE A 128 -18.19 6.64 -0.09
N ARG A 129 -18.56 7.90 0.08
CA ARG A 129 -19.52 8.32 1.11
C ARG A 129 -20.88 7.68 0.90
N ASP A 130 -21.41 7.74 -0.31
CA ASP A 130 -22.74 7.19 -0.63
C ASP A 130 -22.76 5.68 -0.37
N ILE A 131 -21.75 4.97 -0.87
CA ILE A 131 -21.56 3.53 -0.64
C ILE A 131 -21.42 3.24 0.87
N ALA A 132 -20.53 3.94 1.57
CA ALA A 132 -20.32 3.72 2.99
C ALA A 132 -21.59 3.97 3.80
N LEU A 133 -22.38 4.98 3.46
CA LEU A 133 -23.64 5.30 4.13
C LEU A 133 -24.73 4.25 3.89
N VAL A 134 -24.71 3.54 2.75
CA VAL A 134 -25.66 2.44 2.47
C VAL A 134 -25.17 1.09 2.95
N THR A 135 -23.89 0.92 3.35
CA THR A 135 -23.36 -0.32 3.94
C THR A 135 -23.54 -0.32 5.47
N PRO A 136 -24.58 -0.98 6.04
CA PRO A 136 -24.90 -0.86 7.46
C PRO A 136 -23.81 -1.45 8.35
N ARG A 137 -23.15 -2.52 7.89
CA ARG A 137 -22.04 -3.20 8.59
C ARG A 137 -20.88 -2.29 8.97
N LEU A 138 -20.62 -1.22 8.23
CA LEU A 138 -19.58 -0.25 8.59
C LEU A 138 -19.91 0.53 9.87
N TRP A 139 -21.19 0.63 10.20
CA TRP A 139 -21.69 1.40 11.33
C TRP A 139 -22.16 0.51 12.48
N ALA A 140 -22.20 -0.81 12.26
CA ALA A 140 -22.63 -1.79 13.25
C ALA A 140 -21.77 -1.78 14.52
N ARG A 141 -20.51 -1.33 14.43
CA ARG A 141 -19.58 -1.28 15.57
C ARG A 141 -19.69 0.05 16.32
N LEU A 142 -20.11 -0.01 17.58
CA LEU A 142 -19.98 1.10 18.52
C LEU A 142 -18.68 0.93 19.31
N HIS A 143 -17.82 1.95 19.35
CA HIS A 143 -16.55 1.90 20.07
C HIS A 143 -16.40 3.08 21.03
N GLY A 144 -16.51 2.81 22.33
CA GLY A 144 -16.45 3.80 23.41
C GLY A 144 -15.04 4.16 23.90
N ASN A 145 -14.01 4.07 23.07
CA ASN A 145 -12.64 4.35 23.55
C ASN A 145 -12.38 5.85 23.65
N ALA A 146 -12.28 6.32 24.90
CA ALA A 146 -11.76 7.60 25.34
C ALA A 146 -10.55 8.18 24.56
N LYS A 147 -9.65 7.33 24.06
CA LYS A 147 -8.44 7.74 23.30
C LYS A 147 -8.69 8.01 21.83
N SER A 148 -9.84 7.59 21.29
CA SER A 148 -10.25 7.96 19.94
C SER A 148 -10.58 9.45 19.95
N ALA A 149 -9.75 10.23 19.26
CA ALA A 149 -9.78 11.70 19.24
C ALA A 149 -11.09 12.34 18.71
N MET A 150 -12.12 11.55 18.39
CA MET A 150 -13.39 12.07 17.92
C MET A 150 -14.44 11.99 19.03
N PRO A 151 -14.80 13.11 19.69
CA PRO A 151 -15.99 13.15 20.53
C PRO A 151 -17.21 12.79 19.68
N MET A 152 -18.04 11.84 20.14
CA MET A 152 -19.32 11.56 19.50
C MET A 152 -20.16 12.83 19.53
N ARG A 153 -20.31 13.46 18.37
CA ARG A 153 -21.21 14.60 18.22
C ARG A 153 -22.66 14.10 18.21
N PRO A 154 -23.64 14.87 18.73
CA PRO A 154 -25.04 14.46 18.75
C PRO A 154 -25.58 14.08 17.36
N GLU A 155 -25.11 14.74 16.30
CA GLU A 155 -25.54 14.44 14.93
C GLU A 155 -25.08 13.05 14.48
N LEU A 156 -23.94 12.59 14.99
CA LEU A 156 -23.38 11.28 14.70
C LEU A 156 -24.14 10.20 15.47
N VAL A 157 -24.58 10.49 16.69
CA VAL A 157 -25.48 9.63 17.48
C VAL A 157 -26.79 9.38 16.71
N GLU A 158 -27.43 10.45 16.25
CA GLU A 158 -28.70 10.35 15.51
C GLU A 158 -28.53 9.67 14.15
N LEU A 159 -27.43 9.94 13.45
CA LEU A 159 -27.09 9.24 12.22
C LEU A 159 -26.95 7.73 12.47
N LEU A 160 -26.17 7.32 13.48
CA LEU A 160 -26.00 5.91 13.84
C LEU A 160 -27.34 5.27 14.22
N LYS A 161 -28.16 5.91 15.06
CA LYS A 161 -29.50 5.44 15.41
C LYS A 161 -30.40 5.21 14.19
N SER A 162 -30.38 6.15 13.23
CA SER A 162 -31.17 6.02 12.00
C SER A 162 -30.74 4.81 11.16
N ARG A 163 -29.45 4.46 11.21
CA ARG A 163 -28.85 3.36 10.43
C ARG A 163 -28.96 2.00 11.11
N PHE A 164 -28.92 1.96 12.44
CA PHE A 164 -29.07 0.71 13.16
C PHE A 164 -30.38 0.00 12.86
N LYS A 165 -31.45 0.69 12.44
CA LYS A 165 -32.77 0.09 12.18
C LYS A 165 -32.79 -1.09 11.18
N GLN A 166 -31.74 -1.29 10.38
CA GLN A 166 -31.76 -2.27 9.27
C GLN A 166 -30.97 -3.57 9.53
N GLU A 167 -29.96 -3.60 10.40
CA GLU A 167 -29.12 -4.80 10.63
C GLU A 167 -28.71 -5.05 12.10
N ASP A 168 -28.29 -6.28 12.41
CA ASP A 168 -27.76 -6.66 13.73
C ASP A 168 -26.56 -5.79 14.13
N VAL A 169 -26.43 -5.52 15.43
CA VAL A 169 -25.47 -4.54 15.97
C VAL A 169 -24.33 -5.26 16.69
N GLU A 170 -23.10 -4.83 16.44
CA GLU A 170 -21.91 -5.29 17.18
C GLU A 170 -21.52 -4.25 18.22
N ALA A 171 -21.80 -4.50 19.49
CA ALA A 171 -21.45 -3.57 20.55
C ALA A 171 -20.06 -3.89 21.12
N ILE A 172 -19.09 -2.97 20.94
CA ILE A 172 -17.77 -3.08 21.58
C ILE A 172 -17.62 -1.95 22.60
N VAL A 173 -17.90 -2.28 23.86
CA VAL A 173 -17.84 -1.34 24.97
C VAL A 173 -16.49 -1.48 25.66
N SER A 174 -15.58 -0.51 25.46
CA SER A 174 -14.32 -0.48 26.20
C SER A 174 -14.47 0.35 27.48
N ILE A 175 -14.33 -0.29 28.64
CA ILE A 175 -14.38 0.32 29.98
C ILE A 175 -12.94 0.48 30.49
N ARG A 176 -12.06 1.09 29.71
CA ARG A 176 -10.64 1.26 30.07
C ARG A 176 -10.30 2.62 30.66
N SER A 177 -11.25 3.57 30.77
CA SER A 177 -10.91 4.94 31.20
C SER A 177 -11.88 5.58 32.22
N LEU A 178 -12.12 4.89 33.33
CA LEU A 178 -12.82 5.48 34.49
C LEU A 178 -12.01 6.57 35.23
N ASN A 179 -10.75 6.82 34.85
CA ASN A 179 -9.85 7.68 35.62
C ASN A 179 -9.83 9.16 35.17
N HIS A 180 -10.55 9.57 34.13
CA HIS A 180 -10.66 10.99 33.75
C HIS A 180 -12.12 11.42 33.66
N PHE A 181 -12.51 12.39 34.48
CA PHE A 181 -13.89 12.89 34.61
C PHE A 181 -14.56 13.33 33.29
N ASN A 182 -13.79 13.67 32.25
CA ASN A 182 -14.34 14.04 30.94
C ASN A 182 -14.72 12.84 30.04
N HIS A 183 -14.32 11.61 30.35
CA HIS A 183 -14.67 10.44 29.54
C HIS A 183 -16.04 9.84 29.87
N TYR A 184 -16.63 10.23 31.00
CA TYR A 184 -17.89 9.64 31.49
C TYR A 184 -19.09 9.90 30.57
N TYR A 185 -19.18 11.09 29.96
CA TYR A 185 -20.30 11.44 29.08
C TYR A 185 -20.31 10.62 27.79
N HIS A 186 -19.14 10.39 27.18
CA HIS A 186 -19.06 9.62 25.93
C HIS A 186 -19.32 8.14 26.15
N GLU A 187 -18.74 7.56 27.21
CA GLU A 187 -18.98 6.16 27.56
C GLU A 187 -20.47 5.93 27.88
N ARG A 188 -21.10 6.84 28.62
CA ARG A 188 -22.52 6.76 28.95
C ARG A 188 -23.41 6.83 27.71
N CYS A 189 -23.16 7.75 26.77
CA CYS A 189 -23.94 7.82 25.52
C CYS A 189 -23.80 6.54 24.68
N VAL A 190 -22.60 5.95 24.61
CA VAL A 190 -22.37 4.68 23.90
C VAL A 190 -23.09 3.53 24.59
N ILE A 191 -23.03 3.45 25.93
CA ILE A 191 -23.71 2.41 26.72
C ILE A 191 -25.23 2.55 26.60
N GLU A 192 -25.78 3.76 26.74
CA GLU A 192 -27.21 4.04 26.60
C GLU A 192 -27.69 3.66 25.20
N MET A 193 -26.99 4.12 24.16
CA MET A 193 -27.30 3.75 22.78
C MET A 193 -27.21 2.24 22.56
N ALA A 194 -26.11 1.61 22.98
CA ALA A 194 -25.96 0.18 22.79
C ALA A 194 -27.10 -0.57 23.52
N SER A 195 -27.44 -0.16 24.74
CA SER A 195 -28.50 -0.79 25.55
C SER A 195 -29.88 -0.72 24.89
N GLU A 196 -30.19 0.39 24.19
CA GLU A 196 -31.42 0.58 23.41
C GLU A 196 -31.57 -0.51 22.32
N TYR A 197 -30.45 -0.93 21.72
CA TYR A 197 -30.39 -1.95 20.67
C TYR A 197 -29.92 -3.34 21.16
N SER A 198 -29.92 -3.57 22.47
CA SER A 198 -29.40 -4.82 23.08
C SER A 198 -30.05 -6.10 22.58
N HIS A 199 -31.34 -6.04 22.21
CA HIS A 199 -32.09 -7.16 21.64
C HIS A 199 -31.60 -7.61 20.24
N ARG A 200 -30.70 -6.84 19.61
CA ARG A 200 -30.15 -7.11 18.26
C ARG A 200 -28.65 -7.29 18.27
N TRP A 201 -28.06 -7.48 19.45
CA TRP A 201 -26.63 -7.70 19.56
C TRP A 201 -26.29 -9.10 19.05
N SER A 202 -25.48 -9.16 17.99
CA SER A 202 -24.86 -10.40 17.53
C SER A 202 -23.57 -10.69 18.32
N TYR A 203 -22.89 -9.63 18.77
CA TYR A 203 -21.63 -9.70 19.49
C TYR A 203 -21.53 -8.57 20.51
N LEU A 204 -21.15 -8.91 21.75
CA LEU A 204 -20.83 -7.95 22.81
C LEU A 204 -19.43 -8.23 23.34
N GLN A 205 -18.54 -7.25 23.22
CA GLN A 205 -17.22 -7.29 23.84
C GLN A 205 -17.11 -6.17 24.86
N ILE A 206 -16.88 -6.54 26.12
CA ILE A 206 -16.57 -5.62 27.20
C ILE A 206 -15.07 -5.67 27.44
N ASP A 207 -14.37 -4.63 26.99
CA ASP A 207 -12.92 -4.57 27.14
C ASP A 207 -12.57 -3.63 28.31
N GLY A 208 -12.27 -4.20 29.47
CA GLY A 208 -11.78 -3.48 30.64
C GLY A 208 -10.50 -4.14 31.16
N ALA A 209 -9.48 -3.33 31.48
CA ALA A 209 -8.44 -3.83 32.36
C ALA A 209 -9.11 -4.00 33.73
N ILE A 210 -9.23 -5.23 34.23
CA ILE A 210 -9.52 -5.43 35.65
C ILE A 210 -8.40 -4.68 36.37
N PRO A 211 -8.70 -3.61 37.15
CA PRO A 211 -7.66 -2.93 37.88
C PRO A 211 -6.95 -3.98 38.74
N ALA A 212 -5.63 -4.15 38.54
CA ALA A 212 -4.83 -5.05 39.36
C ALA A 212 -4.78 -4.61 40.84
N SER A 213 -5.32 -3.43 41.14
CA SER A 213 -5.62 -2.98 42.49
C SER A 213 -6.72 -3.87 43.08
N PRO A 214 -6.51 -4.50 44.25
CA PRO A 214 -7.57 -5.24 44.90
C PRO A 214 -8.77 -4.31 45.13
N LEU A 215 -9.90 -4.63 44.51
CA LEU A 215 -11.17 -3.91 44.67
C LEU A 215 -11.70 -3.95 46.11
N PHE A 216 -11.08 -4.77 46.97
CA PHE A 216 -11.35 -4.85 48.39
C PHE A 216 -10.16 -4.30 49.17
N PRO A 217 -10.36 -3.35 50.10
CA PRO A 217 -9.31 -2.99 51.05
C PRO A 217 -8.86 -4.26 51.76
N THR A 218 -7.56 -4.52 51.78
CA THR A 218 -6.97 -5.59 52.58
C THR A 218 -7.45 -5.40 54.01
N MET A 219 -8.29 -6.32 54.50
CA MET A 219 -8.78 -6.29 55.87
C MET A 219 -7.57 -6.20 56.80
N PRO A 220 -7.54 -5.27 57.78
CA PRO A 220 -6.46 -5.20 58.73
C PRO A 220 -6.36 -6.55 59.45
N THR A 221 -5.22 -7.22 59.31
CA THR A 221 -4.89 -8.40 60.10
C THR A 221 -4.84 -7.97 61.56
N LEU A 222 -5.82 -8.41 62.35
CA LEU A 222 -5.82 -8.25 63.80
C LEU A 222 -4.61 -9.02 64.34
N SER A 223 -3.63 -8.27 64.87
CA SER A 223 -2.48 -8.75 65.62
C SER A 223 -2.82 -9.00 67.08
#